data_AF-A0AAD1YIN6-F1
#
_entry.id   AF-A0AAD1YIN6-F1
#
_cell.length_a   1.000
_cell.length_b   1.000
_cell.length_c   1.000
_cell.angle_alpha   90.00
_cell.angle_beta   90.00
_cell.angle_gamma   90.00
#
_symmetry.space_group_name_H-M   'P 1'
#
loop_
_entity.id
_entity.type
_entity.pdbx_description
1 polymer ?
#
loop_
_entity_poly.entity_id
_entity_poly.type
_entity_poly.pdbx_seq_one_letter_code
_entity_poly.pdbx_strand_id
1 'polypeptide(L)'
;MSDLQFRKLRECEIDVRVQSALQNGVILLLYKDARCDMNILDETVGPTNWTRSHQVIDGKLYCTVSLYDEVKQQWVSKQDVGTESNTEKEKGQASDSFKRACFNWGLGRELYTAPFIWVPADKCNIKQDKGKFKCNDKFRVEKISYDSDGCIDGVSIMNDTAKVRCFVKKPKEEK
;
A
#
# COMPACT_ATOMS: atom_id res chain seq x y z
N MET A 1 -17.97 -1.25 20.41
CA MET A 1 -17.67 -0.66 19.10
C MET A 1 -18.86 -0.88 18.21
N SER A 2 -19.50 0.18 17.72
CA SER A 2 -20.05 0.15 16.36
C SER A 2 -18.95 -0.39 15.44
N ASP A 3 -19.29 -1.31 14.53
CA ASP A 3 -18.33 -2.10 13.74
C ASP A 3 -17.13 -1.26 13.27
N LEU A 4 -15.94 -1.54 13.84
CA LEU A 4 -14.72 -0.81 13.50
C LEU A 4 -14.43 -1.03 12.02
N GLN A 5 -14.63 0.01 11.21
CA GLN A 5 -14.43 -0.02 9.78
C GLN A 5 -13.52 1.12 9.35
N PHE A 6 -12.36 0.76 8.80
CA PHE A 6 -11.48 1.72 8.15
C PHE A 6 -12.01 2.05 6.76
N ARG A 7 -12.02 3.34 6.40
CA ARG A 7 -12.31 3.77 5.02
C ARG A 7 -11.27 3.22 4.05
N LYS A 8 -11.66 3.18 2.77
CA LYS A 8 -10.74 2.83 1.67
C LYS A 8 -9.73 3.94 1.40
N LEU A 9 -8.59 3.55 0.84
CA LEU A 9 -7.54 4.46 0.42
C LEU A 9 -8.00 5.35 -0.74
N ARG A 10 -7.68 6.64 -0.65
CA ARG A 10 -7.84 7.62 -1.74
C ARG A 10 -6.68 7.50 -2.72
N GLU A 11 -6.85 8.01 -3.93
CA GLU A 11 -5.82 7.97 -4.97
C GLU A 11 -4.49 8.57 -4.52
N CYS A 12 -4.54 9.68 -3.78
CA CYS A 12 -3.35 10.37 -3.26
C CYS A 12 -2.64 9.65 -2.11
N GLU A 13 -3.25 8.60 -1.56
CA GLU A 13 -2.69 7.77 -0.48
C GLU A 13 -2.06 6.48 -1.01
N ILE A 14 -2.17 6.25 -2.33
CA ILE A 14 -1.65 5.06 -3.00
C ILE A 14 -0.47 5.46 -3.87
N ASP A 15 0.71 5.01 -3.46
CA ASP A 15 1.92 5.09 -4.23
C ASP A 15 2.00 3.98 -5.28
N VAL A 16 2.67 4.27 -6.39
CA VAL A 16 2.89 3.33 -7.48
C VAL A 16 4.39 3.15 -7.70
N ARG A 17 4.90 1.93 -7.52
CA ARG A 17 6.31 1.61 -7.78
C ARG A 17 6.49 0.61 -8.91
N VAL A 18 7.62 0.72 -9.60
CA VAL A 18 8.08 -0.32 -10.53
C VAL A 18 8.53 -1.53 -9.72
N GLN A 19 7.81 -2.64 -9.86
CA GLN A 19 8.20 -3.93 -9.28
C GLN A 19 9.27 -4.60 -10.14
N SER A 20 9.13 -4.54 -11.46
CA SER A 20 10.06 -5.14 -12.41
C SER A 20 10.02 -4.38 -13.72
N ALA A 21 11.18 -4.23 -14.35
CA ALA A 21 11.32 -3.71 -15.69
C ALA A 21 11.87 -4.80 -16.60
N LEU A 22 11.25 -4.96 -17.77
CA LEU A 22 11.64 -5.86 -18.84
C LEU A 22 11.90 -5.03 -20.11
N GLN A 23 12.36 -5.66 -21.18
CA GLN A 23 12.60 -4.95 -22.44
C GLN A 23 11.31 -4.35 -23.03
N ASN A 24 10.18 -5.04 -22.87
CA ASN A 24 8.91 -4.73 -23.51
C ASN A 24 7.89 -4.01 -22.60
N GLY A 25 8.25 -3.73 -21.35
CA GLY A 25 7.35 -3.06 -20.42
C GLY A 25 7.78 -3.17 -18.96
N VAL A 26 6.94 -2.65 -18.08
CA VAL A 26 7.15 -2.66 -16.63
C VAL A 26 5.92 -3.19 -15.91
N ILE A 27 6.16 -3.88 -14.79
CA ILE A 27 5.13 -4.30 -13.84
C ILE A 27 5.10 -3.27 -12.72
N LEU A 28 3.93 -2.72 -12.44
CA LEU A 28 3.71 -1.78 -11.34
C LEU A 28 3.02 -2.44 -10.15
N LEU A 29 3.33 -1.96 -8.96
CA LEU A 29 2.69 -2.38 -7.72
C LEU A 29 2.15 -1.17 -6.96
N LEU A 30 0.92 -1.29 -6.49
CA LEU A 30 0.27 -0.31 -5.62
C LEU A 30 0.69 -0.57 -4.18
N TYR A 31 1.08 0.47 -3.45
CA TYR A 31 1.39 0.39 -2.04
C TYR A 31 1.04 1.69 -1.34
N LYS A 32 1.11 1.69 -0.01
CA LYS A 32 1.00 2.90 0.81
C LYS A 32 2.25 3.08 1.66
N ASP A 33 2.49 4.32 2.07
CA ASP A 33 3.46 4.63 3.11
C ASP A 33 2.86 4.45 4.52
N ALA A 34 3.72 4.53 5.54
CA ALA A 34 3.29 4.40 6.93
C ALA A 34 2.52 5.62 7.46
N ARG A 35 2.68 6.80 6.83
CA ARG A 35 1.98 8.03 7.25
C ARG A 35 0.50 7.94 6.91
N CYS A 36 0.17 7.29 5.79
CA CYS A 36 -1.21 6.94 5.45
C CYS A 36 -1.91 6.16 6.58
N ASP A 37 -1.24 5.16 7.16
CA ASP A 37 -1.82 4.37 8.26
C ASP A 37 -2.03 5.19 9.51
N MET A 38 -1.06 6.04 9.86
CA MET A 38 -1.17 6.94 11.02
C MET A 38 -2.36 7.88 10.86
N ASN A 39 -2.50 8.51 9.69
CA ASN A 39 -3.62 9.42 9.41
C ASN A 39 -4.96 8.71 9.50
N ILE A 40 -5.08 7.51 8.91
CA ILE A 40 -6.34 6.76 8.95
C ILE A 40 -6.67 6.27 10.37
N LEU A 41 -5.66 5.89 11.16
CA LEU A 41 -5.85 5.56 12.58
C LEU A 41 -6.35 6.78 13.37
N ASP A 42 -5.70 7.93 13.20
CA ASP A 42 -6.10 9.19 13.85
C ASP A 42 -7.52 9.61 13.44
N GLU A 43 -7.86 9.50 12.15
CA GLU A 43 -9.18 9.79 11.60
C GLU A 43 -10.27 8.86 12.14
N THR A 44 -9.96 7.56 12.30
CA THR A 44 -10.98 6.52 12.59
C THR A 44 -11.20 6.31 14.09
N VAL A 45 -10.11 6.24 14.87
CA VAL A 45 -10.20 5.94 16.31
C VAL A 45 -9.79 7.11 17.19
N GLY A 46 -9.10 8.11 16.65
CA GLY A 46 -8.55 9.25 17.39
C GLY A 46 -7.10 9.01 17.83
N PRO A 47 -6.26 10.07 17.86
CA PRO A 47 -4.80 9.95 18.07
C PRO A 47 -4.39 9.41 19.44
N THR A 48 -5.29 9.43 20.42
CA THR A 48 -5.04 8.90 21.78
C THR A 48 -5.52 7.46 21.96
N ASN A 49 -6.26 6.91 20.99
CA ASN A 49 -6.96 5.63 21.11
C ASN A 49 -6.28 4.49 20.32
N TRP A 50 -5.07 4.75 19.83
CA TRP A 50 -4.19 3.73 19.28
C TRP A 50 -2.76 3.89 19.79
N THR A 51 -2.03 2.79 19.83
CA THR A 51 -0.61 2.77 20.19
C THR A 51 0.19 1.92 19.21
N ARG A 52 1.47 2.24 19.10
CA ARG A 52 2.46 1.48 18.33
C ARG A 52 3.65 1.15 19.20
N SER A 53 4.05 -0.12 19.22
CA SER A 53 5.32 -0.55 19.82
C SER A 53 6.10 -1.44 18.86
N HIS A 54 7.41 -1.47 19.05
CA HIS A 54 8.34 -2.29 18.28
C HIS A 54 9.12 -3.19 19.22
N GLN A 55 9.26 -4.47 18.87
CA GLN A 55 10.01 -5.45 19.65
C GLN A 55 10.81 -6.39 18.75
N VAL A 56 12.01 -6.75 19.19
CA VAL A 56 12.85 -7.73 18.50
C VAL A 56 12.58 -9.11 19.10
N ILE A 57 12.12 -10.04 18.27
CA ILE A 57 11.87 -11.44 18.64
C ILE A 57 12.64 -12.30 17.64
N ASP A 58 13.54 -13.16 18.11
CA ASP A 58 14.41 -14.00 17.29
C ASP A 58 15.16 -13.23 16.18
N GLY A 59 15.69 -12.05 16.53
CA GLY A 59 16.43 -11.18 15.61
C GLY A 59 15.57 -10.50 14.54
N LYS A 60 14.24 -10.63 14.58
CA LYS A 60 13.32 -9.96 13.66
C LYS A 60 12.57 -8.83 14.36
N LEU A 61 12.40 -7.71 13.66
CA LEU A 61 11.65 -6.57 14.18
C LEU A 61 10.16 -6.75 13.94
N TYR A 62 9.40 -6.91 15.01
CA TYR A 62 7.95 -6.94 15.01
C TYR A 62 7.39 -5.57 15.40
N CYS A 63 6.22 -5.25 14.86
CA CYS A 63 5.43 -4.11 15.27
C CYS A 63 4.09 -4.59 15.83
N THR A 64 3.69 -4.05 16.98
CA THR A 64 2.37 -4.24 17.57
C THR A 64 1.59 -2.95 17.47
N VAL A 65 0.39 -3.02 16.89
CA VAL A 65 -0.58 -1.92 16.85
C VAL A 65 -1.76 -2.31 17.73
N SER A 66 -2.04 -1.49 18.75
CA SER A 66 -3.14 -1.71 19.67
C SER A 66 -4.18 -0.61 19.57
N LEU A 67 -5.46 -0.98 19.57
CA LEU A 67 -6.59 -0.05 19.60
C LEU A 67 -7.34 -0.24 20.91
N TYR A 68 -7.82 0.86 21.51
CA TYR A 68 -8.60 0.79 22.74
C TYR A 68 -10.06 0.43 22.44
N ASP A 69 -10.57 -0.65 23.04
CA ASP A 69 -11.98 -1.03 22.99
C ASP A 69 -12.72 -0.43 24.18
N GLU A 70 -13.41 0.69 23.96
CA GLU A 70 -14.18 1.37 24.99
C GLU A 70 -15.32 0.52 25.58
N VAL A 71 -15.87 -0.44 24.83
CA VAL A 71 -16.95 -1.29 25.37
C VAL A 71 -16.39 -2.33 26.31
N LYS A 72 -15.23 -2.90 25.96
CA LYS A 72 -14.57 -3.92 26.78
C LYS A 72 -13.57 -3.35 27.79
N GLN A 73 -13.30 -2.04 27.75
CA GLN A 73 -12.32 -1.33 28.55
C GLN A 73 -10.93 -2.01 28.51
N GLN A 74 -10.46 -2.37 27.31
CA GLN A 74 -9.18 -3.04 27.13
C GLN A 74 -8.49 -2.66 25.82
N TRP A 75 -7.17 -2.82 25.78
CA TRP A 75 -6.40 -2.74 24.54
C TRP A 75 -6.49 -4.08 23.79
N VAL A 76 -6.86 -4.02 22.52
CA VAL A 76 -6.77 -5.16 21.61
C VAL A 76 -5.58 -4.92 20.70
N SER A 77 -4.71 -5.91 20.55
CA SER A 77 -3.44 -5.78 19.83
C SER A 77 -3.35 -6.73 18.63
N LYS A 78 -2.77 -6.24 17.54
CA LYS A 78 -2.35 -7.06 16.39
C LYS A 78 -0.87 -6.82 16.13
N GLN A 79 -0.15 -7.87 15.79
CA GLN A 79 1.29 -7.83 15.59
C GLN A 79 1.66 -8.43 14.23
N ASP A 80 2.69 -7.90 13.60
CA ASP A 80 3.30 -8.51 12.41
C ASP A 80 4.80 -8.18 12.33
N VAL A 81 5.51 -8.87 11.44
CA VAL A 81 6.96 -8.77 11.24
C VAL A 81 7.27 -8.10 9.91
N GLY A 82 8.28 -7.24 9.90
CA GLY A 82 8.74 -6.55 8.70
C GLY A 82 9.85 -7.30 8.00
N THR A 83 9.97 -7.13 6.69
CA THR A 83 11.11 -7.63 5.90
C THR A 83 12.17 -6.53 5.75
N GLU A 84 13.45 -6.89 5.79
CA GLU A 84 14.55 -5.95 5.59
C GLU A 84 14.49 -5.29 4.20
N SER A 85 14.76 -3.97 4.14
CA SER A 85 14.91 -3.24 2.88
C SER A 85 16.38 -3.17 2.43
N ASN A 86 16.63 -3.00 1.13
CA ASN A 86 17.99 -2.98 0.56
C ASN A 86 18.76 -1.65 0.78
N THR A 87 18.09 -0.54 1.13
CA THR A 87 18.68 0.81 1.13
C THR A 87 18.79 1.45 2.53
N GLU A 88 17.85 1.17 3.44
CA GLU A 88 17.91 1.53 4.86
C GLU A 88 17.23 0.42 5.68
N LYS A 89 17.99 -0.63 6.01
CA LYS A 89 17.45 -1.90 6.54
C LYS A 89 16.49 -1.71 7.72
N GLU A 90 16.93 -1.00 8.77
CA GLU A 90 16.17 -0.84 10.02
C GLU A 90 14.91 0.02 9.85
N LYS A 91 15.02 1.19 9.22
CA LYS A 91 13.88 2.09 8.99
C LYS A 91 12.84 1.48 8.05
N GLY A 92 13.30 0.76 7.03
CA GLY A 92 12.44 0.02 6.11
C GLY A 92 11.68 -1.09 6.82
N GLN A 93 12.35 -1.87 7.66
CA GLN A 93 11.75 -2.97 8.42
C GLN A 93 10.73 -2.46 9.46
N ALA A 94 11.03 -1.35 10.13
CA ALA A 94 10.12 -0.74 11.11
C ALA A 94 8.81 -0.24 10.46
N SER A 95 8.92 0.35 9.26
CA SER A 95 7.76 0.82 8.50
C SER A 95 6.96 -0.33 7.90
N ASP A 96 7.63 -1.36 7.39
CA ASP A 96 6.98 -2.55 6.82
C ASP A 96 6.22 -3.34 7.89
N SER A 97 6.84 -3.63 9.03
CA SER A 97 6.18 -4.30 10.18
C SER A 97 4.94 -3.53 10.65
N PHE A 98 5.01 -2.21 10.74
CA PHE A 98 3.87 -1.38 11.12
C PHE A 98 2.72 -1.48 10.11
N LYS A 99 3.00 -1.30 8.81
CA LYS A 99 1.98 -1.43 7.77
C LYS A 99 1.32 -2.80 7.77
N ARG A 100 2.10 -3.85 8.04
CA ARG A 100 1.61 -5.23 8.14
C ARG A 100 0.72 -5.44 9.37
N ALA A 101 1.10 -4.91 10.53
CA ALA A 101 0.22 -4.89 11.70
C ALA A 101 -1.09 -4.12 11.44
N CYS A 102 -1.05 -3.02 10.69
CA CYS A 102 -2.25 -2.30 10.24
C CYS A 102 -3.11 -3.11 9.25
N PHE A 103 -2.52 -3.93 8.37
CA PHE A 103 -3.29 -4.86 7.52
C PHE A 103 -4.08 -5.87 8.36
N ASN A 104 -3.57 -6.30 9.51
CA ASN A 104 -4.30 -7.20 10.43
C ASN A 104 -5.56 -6.54 11.01
N TRP A 105 -5.61 -5.21 11.05
CA TRP A 105 -6.78 -4.41 11.42
C TRP A 105 -7.75 -4.12 10.26
N GLY A 106 -7.36 -4.42 9.02
CA GLY A 106 -8.17 -4.15 7.83
C GLY A 106 -7.70 -2.96 6.99
N LEU A 107 -6.77 -2.17 7.50
CA LEU A 107 -6.35 -0.91 6.90
C LEU A 107 -5.48 -1.15 5.66
N GLY A 108 -6.00 -0.85 4.47
CA GLY A 108 -5.31 -1.01 3.19
C GLY A 108 -5.30 -2.43 2.64
N ARG A 109 -6.20 -3.31 3.10
CA ARG A 109 -6.35 -4.68 2.54
C ARG A 109 -6.78 -4.68 1.08
N GLU A 110 -7.48 -3.65 0.63
CA GLU A 110 -7.86 -3.45 -0.76
C GLU A 110 -6.66 -3.46 -1.72
N LEU A 111 -5.45 -3.07 -1.27
CA LEU A 111 -4.25 -3.10 -2.10
C LEU A 111 -3.89 -4.51 -2.59
N TYR A 112 -4.28 -5.56 -1.84
CA TYR A 112 -4.07 -6.95 -2.25
C TYR A 112 -5.04 -7.42 -3.34
N THR A 113 -6.07 -6.62 -3.65
CA THR A 113 -7.05 -6.88 -4.71
C THR A 113 -6.70 -6.12 -6.00
N ALA A 114 -5.58 -5.40 -6.00
CA ALA A 114 -5.11 -4.68 -7.17
C ALA A 114 -4.93 -5.63 -8.38
N PRO A 115 -5.34 -5.21 -9.59
CA PRO A 115 -5.11 -6.01 -10.78
C PRO A 115 -3.62 -6.12 -11.11
N PHE A 116 -3.27 -7.03 -12.01
CA PHE A 116 -1.95 -7.01 -12.64
C PHE A 116 -1.79 -5.75 -13.50
N ILE A 117 -0.88 -4.84 -13.11
CA ILE A 117 -0.64 -3.58 -13.79
C ILE A 117 0.59 -3.71 -14.69
N TRP A 118 0.33 -3.92 -15.99
CA TRP A 118 1.36 -3.94 -17.03
C TRP A 118 1.37 -2.62 -17.80
N VAL A 119 2.54 -1.99 -17.91
CA VAL A 119 2.74 -0.80 -18.73
C VAL A 119 3.70 -1.14 -19.88
N PRO A 120 3.26 -1.05 -21.14
CA PRO A 120 4.10 -1.35 -22.28
C PRO A 120 5.22 -0.32 -22.49
N ALA A 121 6.29 -0.72 -23.20
CA ALA A 121 7.49 0.09 -23.43
C ALA A 121 7.24 1.43 -24.15
N ASP A 122 6.17 1.54 -24.94
CA ASP A 122 5.75 2.78 -25.60
C ASP A 122 5.13 3.81 -24.63
N LYS A 123 4.87 3.41 -23.37
CA LYS A 123 4.27 4.26 -22.32
C LYS A 123 5.18 4.45 -21.10
N CYS A 124 6.44 4.04 -21.17
CA CYS A 124 7.41 4.23 -20.11
C CYS A 124 8.84 4.30 -20.62
N ASN A 125 9.71 4.98 -19.88
CA ASN A 125 11.12 5.10 -20.23
C ASN A 125 11.91 3.94 -19.61
N ILE A 126 12.18 2.92 -20.43
CA ILE A 126 12.98 1.75 -20.03
C ILE A 126 14.40 1.94 -20.54
N LYS A 127 15.38 1.82 -19.63
CA LYS A 127 16.81 1.88 -19.93
C LYS A 127 17.47 0.57 -19.54
N GLN A 128 18.43 0.13 -20.35
CA GLN A 128 19.30 -0.99 -20.00
C GLN A 128 20.54 -0.46 -19.28
N ASP A 129 20.82 -0.99 -18.09
CA ASP A 129 21.99 -0.68 -17.28
C ASP A 129 22.64 -1.98 -16.79
N LYS A 130 23.89 -2.23 -17.21
CA LYS A 130 24.65 -3.45 -16.88
C LYS A 130 23.86 -4.75 -17.11
N GLY A 131 23.18 -4.83 -18.25
CA GLY A 131 22.38 -6.00 -18.63
C GLY A 131 21.02 -6.12 -17.92
N LYS A 132 20.65 -5.19 -17.04
CA LYS A 132 19.34 -5.13 -16.37
C LYS A 132 18.50 -3.98 -16.92
N PHE A 133 17.21 -4.20 -17.10
CA PHE A 133 16.28 -3.13 -17.44
C PHE A 133 15.85 -2.37 -16.19
N LYS A 134 15.75 -1.04 -16.31
CA LYS A 134 15.32 -0.13 -15.25
C LYS A 134 14.37 0.90 -15.83
N CYS A 135 13.38 1.27 -15.03
CA CYS A 135 12.49 2.39 -15.31
C CYS A 135 12.44 3.27 -14.07
N ASN A 136 12.79 4.55 -14.22
CA ASN A 136 12.80 5.54 -13.14
C ASN A 136 11.66 6.55 -13.30
N ASP A 137 10.65 6.20 -14.09
CA ASP A 137 9.48 7.05 -14.29
C ASP A 137 8.67 7.18 -13.00
N LYS A 138 8.00 8.32 -12.86
CA LYS A 138 7.09 8.59 -11.76
C LYS A 138 5.68 8.19 -12.18
N PHE A 139 5.08 7.31 -11.41
CA PHE A 139 3.72 6.83 -11.61
C PHE A 139 2.84 7.26 -10.45
N ARG A 140 1.56 7.51 -10.72
CA ARG A 140 0.55 7.76 -9.70
C ARG A 140 -0.78 7.14 -10.08
N VAL A 141 -1.59 6.83 -9.07
CA VAL A 141 -3.00 6.53 -9.28
C VAL A 141 -3.69 7.82 -9.73
N GLU A 142 -4.39 7.77 -10.85
CA GLU A 142 -5.17 8.89 -11.36
C GLU A 142 -6.62 8.80 -10.89
N LYS A 143 -7.20 7.60 -10.93
CA LYS A 143 -8.54 7.29 -10.41
C LYS A 143 -8.54 5.88 -9.83
N ILE A 144 -9.32 5.66 -8.78
CA ILE A 144 -9.59 4.34 -8.23
C ILE A 144 -11.07 4.19 -7.88
N SER A 145 -11.58 2.98 -7.97
CA SER A 145 -12.91 2.62 -7.50
C SER A 145 -12.86 1.27 -6.78
N TYR A 146 -13.90 1.01 -6.00
CA TYR A 146 -14.04 -0.19 -5.21
C TYR A 146 -15.45 -0.77 -5.37
N ASP A 147 -15.55 -2.10 -5.43
CA ASP A 147 -16.84 -2.80 -5.42
C ASP A 147 -17.46 -2.86 -4.02
N SER A 148 -18.63 -3.53 -3.90
CA SER A 148 -19.35 -3.69 -2.63
C SER A 148 -18.56 -4.45 -1.56
N ASP A 149 -17.64 -5.32 -1.97
CA ASP A 149 -16.75 -6.06 -1.07
C ASP A 149 -15.50 -5.25 -0.69
N GLY A 150 -15.36 -4.07 -1.30
CA GLY A 150 -14.24 -3.15 -1.09
C GLY A 150 -12.96 -3.61 -1.78
N CYS A 151 -13.07 -4.39 -2.85
CA CYS A 151 -11.98 -4.78 -3.75
C CYS A 151 -11.83 -3.75 -4.88
N ILE A 152 -10.61 -3.59 -5.39
CA ILE A 152 -10.31 -2.66 -6.49
C ILE A 152 -10.90 -3.21 -7.80
N ASP A 153 -12.00 -2.61 -8.24
CA ASP A 153 -12.71 -2.98 -9.45
C ASP A 153 -12.32 -2.09 -10.65
N GLY A 154 -11.87 -0.86 -10.38
CA GLY A 154 -11.39 0.10 -11.38
C GLY A 154 -10.17 0.86 -10.91
N VAL A 155 -9.19 1.05 -11.81
CA VAL A 155 -8.00 1.85 -11.53
C VAL A 155 -7.39 2.38 -12.84
N SER A 156 -7.00 3.65 -12.85
CA SER A 156 -6.15 4.22 -13.91
C SER A 156 -4.83 4.73 -13.34
N ILE A 157 -3.74 4.49 -14.08
CA ILE A 157 -2.40 4.92 -13.70
C ILE A 157 -1.89 5.95 -14.70
N MET A 158 -1.34 7.03 -14.16
CA MET A 158 -0.66 8.07 -14.91
C MET A 158 0.84 7.87 -14.82
N ASN A 159 1.54 7.91 -15.95
CA ASN A 159 2.98 8.12 -15.98
C ASN A 159 3.24 9.63 -16.06
N ASP A 160 3.61 10.24 -14.95
CA ASP A 160 3.84 11.68 -14.87
C ASP A 160 5.13 12.12 -15.56
N THR A 161 6.10 11.22 -15.75
CA THR A 161 7.32 11.51 -16.52
C THR A 161 7.00 11.59 -18.01
N ALA A 162 6.29 10.60 -18.54
CA ALA A 162 5.92 10.54 -19.96
C ALA A 162 4.64 11.32 -20.30
N LYS A 163 3.93 11.86 -19.30
CA LYS A 163 2.66 12.57 -19.44
C LYS A 163 1.59 11.76 -20.20
N VAL A 164 1.60 10.44 -20.03
CA VAL A 164 0.61 9.53 -20.63
C VAL A 164 -0.12 8.68 -19.58
N ARG A 165 -1.43 8.48 -19.77
CA ARG A 165 -2.19 7.48 -19.02
C ARG A 165 -1.73 6.09 -19.47
N CYS A 166 -1.00 5.39 -18.60
CA CYS A 166 -0.27 4.19 -18.97
C CYS A 166 -1.06 2.89 -18.75
N PHE A 167 -2.06 2.90 -17.85
CA PHE A 167 -2.90 1.75 -17.55
C PHE A 167 -4.33 2.17 -17.23
N VAL A 168 -5.31 1.36 -17.65
CA VAL A 168 -6.73 1.52 -17.29
C VAL A 168 -7.37 0.14 -17.10
N LYS A 169 -7.91 -0.11 -15.91
CA LYS A 169 -8.93 -1.11 -15.64
C LYS A 169 -10.23 -0.38 -15.36
N LYS A 170 -11.28 -0.71 -16.10
CA LYS A 170 -12.64 -0.20 -15.81
C LYS A 170 -13.33 -1.15 -14.84
N PRO A 171 -14.22 -0.64 -13.97
CA PRO A 171 -15.19 -1.46 -13.25
C PRO A 171 -15.92 -2.40 -14.21
N LYS A 172 -16.28 -3.59 -13.74
CA LYS A 172 -17.21 -4.44 -14.49
C LYS A 172 -18.56 -3.77 -14.42
N GLU A 173 -19.16 -3.49 -15.58
CA GLU A 173 -20.57 -3.08 -15.62
C GLU A 173 -21.41 -4.23 -15.04
N GLU A 174 -22.15 -3.96 -13.97
CA GLU A 174 -23.19 -4.87 -13.49
C GLU A 174 -24.24 -4.97 -14.61
N LYS A 175 -24.44 -6.19 -15.13
CA LYS A 175 -25.45 -6.48 -16.15
C LYS A 175 -26.82 -6.66 -15.54
#